data_AF-A0A7X7JJB1-F1
#
_entry.id   AF-A0A7X7JJB1-F1
#
_cell.length_a   1.000
_cell.length_b   1.000
_cell.length_c   1.000
_cell.angle_alpha   90.00
_cell.angle_beta   90.00
_cell.angle_gamma   90.00
#
_symmetry.space_group_name_H-M   'P 1'
#
loop_
_entity.id
_entity.type
_entity.pdbx_description
1 polymer ?
#
loop_
_entity_poly.entity_id
_entity_poly.type
_entity_poly.pdbx_seq_one_letter_code
_entity_poly.pdbx_strand_id
1 'polypeptide(L)'
;MKIAKVSSRCECQARLGAELDEDRKVLRGWSRDIRNRTLVSPCTLAGTEGERFHLVWLCAVCGRNTLRSFDAGALVFQDVPEASGPHQSA
;
A
#
# COMPACT_ATOMS: atom_id res chain seq x y z
N MET A 1 -12.78 -10.22 -3.09
CA MET A 1 -11.36 -10.32 -2.65
C MET A 1 -11.19 -9.58 -1.35
N LYS A 2 -10.22 -9.94 -0.49
CA LYS A 2 -9.95 -9.17 0.73
C LYS A 2 -8.75 -8.26 0.58
N ILE A 3 -8.82 -7.08 1.18
CA ILE A 3 -7.75 -6.10 1.17
C ILE A 3 -7.42 -5.68 2.60
N ALA A 4 -6.13 -5.66 2.94
CA ALA A 4 -5.63 -4.96 4.11
C ALA A 4 -5.00 -3.62 3.70
N LYS A 5 -5.22 -2.58 4.51
CA LYS A 5 -4.60 -1.25 4.31
C LYS A 5 -3.53 -1.03 5.37
N VAL A 6 -2.33 -0.72 4.91
CA VAL A 6 -1.22 -0.35 5.79
C VAL A 6 -0.79 1.09 5.53
N SER A 7 -0.25 1.74 6.56
CA SER A 7 0.25 3.10 6.44
C SER A 7 1.45 3.35 7.33
N SER A 8 2.29 4.30 6.90
CA SER A 8 3.45 4.77 7.66
C SER A 8 3.78 6.22 7.28
N ARG A 9 4.96 6.71 7.65
CA ARG A 9 5.46 8.02 7.24
C ARG A 9 6.82 7.91 6.56
N CYS A 10 7.00 8.73 5.53
CA CYS A 10 8.31 9.04 4.96
C CYS A 10 9.08 9.98 5.90
N GLU A 11 10.40 10.01 5.76
CA GLU A 11 11.30 10.94 6.45
C GLU A 11 10.93 12.41 6.17
N CYS A 12 10.38 12.70 4.98
CA CYS A 12 9.85 14.03 4.62
C CYS A 12 8.49 14.35 5.25
N GLN A 13 8.00 13.52 6.16
CA GLN A 13 6.69 13.61 6.84
C GLN A 13 5.45 13.33 5.98
N ALA A 14 5.60 13.00 4.69
CA ALA A 14 4.49 12.51 3.87
C ALA A 14 3.94 11.19 4.45
N ARG A 15 2.60 11.02 4.43
CA ARG A 15 1.97 9.75 4.82
C ARG A 15 2.08 8.76 3.66
N LEU A 16 2.60 7.58 3.91
CA LEU A 16 2.68 6.48 2.95
C LEU A 16 1.54 5.51 3.20
N GLY A 17 0.97 4.92 2.16
CA GLY A 17 0.00 3.85 2.30
C GLY A 17 0.08 2.84 1.17
N ALA A 18 -0.40 1.63 1.46
CA ALA A 18 -0.54 0.56 0.49
C ALA A 18 -1.79 -0.29 0.78
N GLU A 19 -2.32 -0.88 -0.28
CA GLU A 19 -3.36 -1.92 -0.26
C GLU A 19 -2.68 -3.25 -0.59
N LEU A 20 -2.94 -4.25 0.25
CA LEU A 20 -2.38 -5.60 0.16
C LEU A 20 -3.51 -6.61 0.04
N ASP A 21 -3.32 -7.66 -0.76
CA ASP A 21 -4.20 -8.84 -0.71
C ASP A 21 -3.78 -9.81 0.41
N GLU A 22 -4.50 -10.94 0.52
CA GLU A 22 -4.28 -11.98 1.54
C GLU A 22 -2.88 -12.60 1.47
N ASP A 23 -2.25 -12.60 0.30
CA ASP A 23 -0.87 -13.07 0.09
C ASP A 23 0.18 -11.97 0.35
N ARG A 24 -0.25 -10.80 0.85
CA ARG A 24 0.56 -9.59 1.06
C ARG A 24 1.12 -9.00 -0.24
N LYS A 25 0.58 -9.37 -1.40
CA LYS A 25 0.94 -8.75 -2.66
C LYS A 25 0.40 -7.32 -2.68
N VAL A 26 1.26 -6.38 -3.06
CA VAL A 26 0.88 -4.97 -3.16
C VAL A 26 -0.02 -4.79 -4.38
N LEU A 27 -1.26 -4.36 -4.13
CA LEU A 27 -2.23 -4.01 -5.15
C LEU A 27 -2.07 -2.55 -5.59
N ARG A 28 -1.80 -1.66 -4.63
CA ARG A 28 -1.64 -0.22 -4.86
C ARG A 28 -0.75 0.41 -3.78
N GLY A 29 0.03 1.43 -4.17
CA GLY A 29 0.78 2.30 -3.26
C GLY A 29 0.47 3.77 -3.49
N TRP A 30 0.52 4.58 -2.42
CA TRP A 30 0.32 6.02 -2.49
C TRP A 30 1.10 6.78 -1.42
N SER A 31 1.28 8.08 -1.66
CA SER A 31 1.70 9.04 -0.64
C SER A 31 0.67 10.17 -0.52
N ARG A 32 0.56 10.77 0.67
CA ARG A 32 -0.20 12.00 0.89
C ARG A 32 0.71 13.11 1.34
N ASP A 33 0.62 14.25 0.65
CA ASP A 33 1.37 15.45 0.97
C ASP A 33 0.72 16.25 2.12
N ILE A 34 1.33 17.38 2.48
CA ILE A 34 0.86 18.30 3.53
C ILE A 34 -0.55 18.85 3.21
N ARG A 35 -0.89 18.96 1.93
CA ARG A 35 -2.20 19.43 1.44
C ARG A 35 -3.21 18.28 1.33
N ASN A 36 -2.88 17.11 1.86
CA ASN A 36 -3.69 15.89 1.83
C ASN A 36 -4.02 15.39 0.40
N ARG A 37 -3.24 15.81 -0.60
CA ARG A 37 -3.38 15.28 -1.96
C ARG A 37 -2.79 13.89 -2.01
N THR A 38 -3.52 12.95 -2.61
CA THR A 38 -3.04 11.58 -2.79
C THR A 38 -2.30 11.48 -4.12
N LEU A 39 -1.02 11.13 -4.05
CA LEU A 39 -0.14 10.92 -5.19
C LEU A 39 0.11 9.42 -5.35
N VAL A 40 0.11 8.93 -6.59
CA VAL A 40 0.54 7.56 -6.89
C VAL A 40 2.01 7.44 -6.48
N SER A 41 2.32 6.43 -5.66
CA SER A 41 3.67 6.18 -5.20
C SER A 41 3.92 4.68 -5.33
N PRO A 42 4.75 4.26 -6.30
CA PRO A 42 5.07 2.86 -6.50
C PRO A 42 5.49 2.23 -5.17
N CYS A 43 4.91 1.07 -4.86
CA CYS A 43 5.18 0.33 -3.65
C CYS A 43 5.40 -1.13 -4.02
N THR A 44 6.42 -1.74 -3.43
CA THR A 44 6.69 -3.17 -3.62
C THR A 44 6.93 -3.84 -2.28
N LEU A 45 6.64 -5.14 -2.24
CA LEU A 45 7.02 -6.02 -1.15
C LEU A 45 8.52 -6.31 -1.26
N ALA A 46 9.22 -6.19 -0.14
CA ALA A 46 10.65 -6.50 -0.03
C ALA A 46 10.84 -7.43 1.17
N GLY A 47 11.19 -8.68 0.92
CA GLY A 47 11.38 -9.68 1.96
C GLY A 47 10.07 -10.13 2.63
N THR A 48 9.98 -11.43 2.87
CA THR A 48 8.83 -12.09 3.51
C THR A 48 9.36 -13.08 4.54
N GLU A 49 10.11 -12.59 5.51
CA GLU A 49 10.71 -13.43 6.55
C GLU A 49 9.73 -13.59 7.72
N GLY A 50 8.98 -14.69 7.68
CA GLY A 50 8.06 -15.09 8.75
C GLY A 50 6.93 -14.09 8.99
N GLU A 51 6.83 -13.61 10.24
CA GLU A 51 5.77 -12.71 10.72
C GLU A 51 6.00 -11.25 10.33
N ARG A 52 7.21 -10.90 9.88
CA ARG A 52 7.53 -9.52 9.47
C ARG A 52 7.72 -9.44 7.95
N PHE A 53 7.28 -8.34 7.39
CA PHE A 53 7.49 -8.04 5.98
C PHE A 53 7.84 -6.57 5.80
N HIS A 54 8.50 -6.24 4.70
CA HIS A 54 8.85 -4.87 4.39
C HIS A 54 8.15 -4.39 3.13
N LEU A 55 7.77 -3.13 3.16
CA LEU A 55 7.28 -2.41 2.00
C LEU A 55 8.25 -1.28 1.68
N VAL A 56 8.55 -1.14 0.40
CA VAL A 56 9.38 -0.08 -0.13
C VAL A 56 8.52 0.80 -1.02
N TRP A 57 8.41 2.07 -0.65
CA TRP A 57 7.76 3.09 -1.47
C TRP A 57 8.80 3.96 -2.16
N LEU A 58 8.56 4.31 -3.43
CA LEU A 58 9.12 5.51 -4.03
C LEU A 58 8.19 6.69 -3.71
N CYS A 59 8.57 7.53 -2.74
CA CYS A 59 7.72 8.61 -2.27
C CYS A 59 7.57 9.71 -3.34
N ALA A 60 6.36 9.90 -3.86
CA ALA A 60 6.10 10.94 -4.87
C ALA A 60 6.20 12.38 -4.34
N VAL A 61 6.34 12.59 -3.02
CA VAL A 61 6.51 13.92 -2.43
C VAL A 61 7.97 14.37 -2.44
N CYS A 62 8.91 13.52 -2.04
CA CYS A 62 10.33 13.88 -1.92
C CYS A 62 11.26 13.12 -2.88
N GLY A 63 10.73 12.17 -3.67
CA GLY A 63 11.49 11.38 -4.63
C GLY A 63 12.40 10.30 -4.03
N ARG A 64 12.37 10.09 -2.71
CA ARG A 64 13.22 9.09 -2.03
C ARG A 64 12.50 7.75 -1.91
N ASN A 65 13.29 6.68 -1.91
CA ASN A 65 12.84 5.37 -1.50
C ASN A 65 12.77 5.29 0.02
N THR A 66 11.67 4.79 0.56
CA THR A 66 11.44 4.63 1.99
C THR A 66 11.02 3.18 2.25
N LEU A 67 11.81 2.47 3.07
CA LEU A 67 11.50 1.13 3.54
C LEU A 67 10.83 1.18 4.92
N ARG A 68 9.74 0.43 5.11
CA ARG A 68 9.10 0.26 6.43
C ARG A 68 8.72 -1.18 6.66
N SER A 69 8.91 -1.63 7.90
CA SER A 69 8.58 -2.98 8.35
C SER A 69 7.20 -3.00 8.98
N PHE A 70 6.44 -4.05 8.68
CA PHE A 70 5.11 -4.30 9.23
C PHE A 70 5.07 -5.72 9.80
N ASP A 71 4.12 -5.92 10.71
CA ASP A 71 3.80 -7.22 11.28
C ASP A 71 2.59 -7.81 10.54
N ALA A 72 2.70 -9.06 10.12
CA ALA A 72 1.64 -9.77 9.39
C ALA A 72 0.42 -10.05 10.27
N GLY A 73 0.62 -10.32 11.57
CA GLY A 73 -0.45 -10.54 12.54
C GLY A 73 -1.26 -9.28 12.85
N ALA A 74 -0.73 -8.09 12.54
CA ALA A 74 -1.44 -6.82 12.69
C ALA A 74 -2.32 -6.44 11.48
N LEU A 75 -2.36 -7.26 10.43
CA LEU A 75 -3.18 -6.99 9.24
C LEU A 75 -4.66 -7.22 9.52
N VAL A 76 -5.47 -6.20 9.24
CA VAL A 76 -6.93 -6.29 9.29
C VAL A 76 -7.45 -6.27 7.86
N PHE A 77 -8.03 -7.40 7.45
CA PHE A 77 -8.58 -7.60 6.11
C PHE A 77 -10.05 -7.20 6.04
N GLN A 78 -10.41 -6.47 4.98
CA GLN A 78 -11.78 -6.09 4.66
C GLN A 78 -12.20 -6.75 3.36
N ASP A 79 -13.42 -7.28 3.32
CA ASP A 79 -14.01 -7.77 2.07
C ASP A 79 -14.27 -6.59 1.13
N VAL A 80 -13.69 -6.68 -0.07
CA VAL A 80 -13.96 -5.75 -1.16
C VAL A 80 -14.83 -6.50 -2.17
N PRO A 81 -16.06 -5.99 -2.44
CA PRO A 81 -16.91 -6.57 -3.45
C PRO A 81 -16.16 -6.57 -4.78
N GLU A 82 -16.13 -7.72 -5.42
CA GLU A 82 -15.54 -7.87 -6.75
C GLU A 82 -16.26 -6.88 -7.66
N ALA A 83 -15.52 -5.91 -8.21
CA ALA A 83 -16.09 -4.98 -9.16
C ALA A 83 -16.60 -5.79 -10.34
N SER A 84 -17.93 -5.92 -10.45
CA SER A 84 -18.60 -6.51 -11.60
C SER A 84 -17.98 -5.92 -12.85
N GLY A 85 -17.41 -6.80 -13.68
CA GLY A 85 -16.68 -6.47 -14.90
C GLY A 85 -17.49 -5.60 -15.87
N PRO A 86 -16.86 -5.12 -16.95
CA PRO A 86 -17.42 -4.09 -17.79
C PRO A 86 -18.77 -4.56 -18.37
N HIS A 87 -19.80 -3.75 -18.18
CA HIS A 87 -20.96 -3.73 -19.06
C HIS A 87 -20.44 -3.48 -20.47
N GLN A 88 -20.26 -4.55 -21.26
CA GLN A 88 -20.23 -4.45 -22.70
C GLN A 88 -21.65 -4.09 -23.13
N SER A 89 -21.88 -2.80 -23.39
CA SER A 89 -23.05 -2.36 -24.14
C SER A 89 -22.76 -2.62 -25.62
N ALA A 90 -23.73 -3.28 -26.25
CA ALA A 90 -23.79 -3.73 -27.63
C ALA A 90 -23.65 -2.63 -28.68
#